data_AF-A0A5K4F9W7-F1
#
_entry.id   AF-A0A5K4F9W7-F1
#
_cell.length_a   1.000
_cell.length_b   1.000
_cell.length_c   1.000
_cell.angle_alpha   90.00
_cell.angle_beta   90.00
_cell.angle_gamma   90.00
#
_symmetry.space_group_name_H-M   'P 1'
#
loop_
_entity.id
_entity.type
_entity.pdbx_description
1 polymer ?
#
loop_
_entity_poly.entity_id
_entity_poly.type
_entity_poly.pdbx_seq_one_letter_code
_entity_poly.pdbx_strand_id
1 'polypeptide(L)'
;MHVLVSLRLGNPHITKDAKCQNVVFTPVIIFYYQKRQVDTTGNSSGNSTQGVQASSDIQLVSPNATELNETEFNNILVTGYNQANSSSEIQLFNVETNAS
;
A
#
# COMPACT_ATOMS: atom_id res chain seq x y z
N MET A 1 -0.98 -11.28 -4.39
CA MET A 1 0.19 -10.41 -4.08
C MET A 1 0.27 -9.31 -5.14
N HIS A 2 -0.38 -8.17 -4.89
CA HIS A 2 -0.64 -7.15 -5.92
C HIS A 2 0.51 -6.17 -6.16
N VAL A 3 1.48 -6.05 -5.23
CA VAL A 3 2.53 -5.02 -5.31
C VAL A 3 3.35 -5.11 -6.61
N LEU A 4 3.85 -6.28 -7.00
CA LEU A 4 4.61 -6.41 -8.25
C LEU A 4 3.77 -6.15 -9.50
N VAL A 5 2.48 -6.51 -9.48
CA VAL A 5 1.56 -6.23 -10.59
C VAL A 5 1.31 -4.72 -10.68
N SER A 6 1.02 -4.08 -9.56
CA SER A 6 0.86 -2.63 -9.47
C SER A 6 2.12 -1.90 -9.93
N LEU A 7 3.31 -2.30 -9.48
CA LEU A 7 4.57 -1.68 -9.92
C LEU A 7 4.75 -1.80 -11.44
N ARG A 8 4.50 -2.98 -12.02
CA ARG A 8 4.59 -3.24 -13.46
C ARG A 8 3.60 -2.43 -14.29
N LEU A 9 2.37 -2.24 -13.81
CA LEU A 9 1.37 -1.41 -14.48
C LEU A 9 1.68 0.09 -14.34
N GLY A 10 2.23 0.51 -13.21
CA GLY A 10 2.58 1.90 -12.96
C GLY A 10 3.77 2.38 -13.78
N ASN A 11 4.82 1.57 -13.89
CA ASN A 11 5.97 1.86 -14.72
C ASN A 11 6.68 0.56 -15.14
N PRO A 12 6.29 -0.05 -16.29
CA PRO A 12 6.83 -1.33 -16.72
C PRO A 12 8.32 -1.28 -17.06
N HIS A 13 8.86 -0.10 -17.43
CA HIS A 13 10.26 0.04 -17.82
C HIS A 13 11.20 -0.08 -16.63
N ILE A 14 10.86 0.55 -15.51
CA ILE A 14 11.68 0.54 -14.29
C ILE A 14 11.48 -0.76 -13.50
N THR A 15 10.27 -1.33 -13.53
CA THR A 15 9.87 -2.40 -12.60
C THR A 15 9.78 -3.78 -13.25
N LYS A 16 10.19 -3.91 -14.52
CA LYS A 16 10.13 -5.17 -15.31
C LYS A 16 10.62 -6.38 -14.53
N ASP A 17 11.83 -6.27 -13.99
CA ASP A 17 12.53 -7.33 -13.26
C ASP A 17 12.49 -7.14 -11.74
N ALA A 18 11.56 -6.33 -11.24
CA ALA A 18 11.40 -6.08 -9.81
C ALA A 18 11.11 -7.39 -9.05
N LYS A 19 11.75 -7.54 -7.88
CA LYS A 19 11.53 -8.65 -6.96
C LYS A 19 10.90 -8.14 -5.68
N CYS A 20 10.03 -8.95 -5.09
CA CYS A 20 9.45 -8.68 -3.78
C CYS A 20 9.84 -9.82 -2.85
N GLN A 21 10.47 -9.46 -1.73
CA GLN A 21 11.08 -10.38 -0.77
C GLN A 21 10.64 -10.01 0.65
N ASN A 22 10.92 -10.89 1.61
CA ASN A 22 10.66 -10.66 3.03
C ASN A 22 9.23 -10.17 3.34
N VAL A 23 8.24 -10.78 2.69
CA VAL A 23 6.84 -10.39 2.84
C VAL A 23 6.31 -10.89 4.18
N VAL A 24 5.90 -9.96 5.04
CA VAL A 24 5.29 -10.24 6.34
C VAL A 24 3.88 -9.68 6.36
N PHE A 25 2.92 -10.49 6.81
CA PHE A 25 1.54 -10.08 7.02
C PHE A 25 1.22 -10.10 8.52
N THR A 26 0.89 -8.95 9.07
CA THR A 26 0.50 -8.79 10.48
C THR A 26 -0.97 -8.42 10.56
N PRO A 27 -1.82 -9.20 11.23
CA PRO A 27 -3.19 -8.79 11.50
C PRO A 27 -3.20 -7.51 12.34
N VAL A 28 -4.02 -6.54 11.96
CA VAL A 28 -4.17 -5.27 12.67
C VAL A 28 -5.65 -4.91 12.82
N ILE A 29 -5.97 -4.13 13.85
CA ILE A 29 -7.28 -3.49 13.99
C ILE A 29 -7.11 -2.05 13.50
N ILE A 30 -7.83 -1.69 12.44
CA ILE A 30 -7.86 -0.32 11.92
C ILE A 30 -9.01 0.40 12.60
N PHE A 31 -8.72 1.51 13.29
CA PHE A 31 -9.72 2.34 13.94
C PHE A 31 -10.08 3.54 13.05
N TYR A 32 -11.35 3.65 12.67
CA TYR A 32 -11.92 4.83 12.04
C TYR A 32 -12.48 5.74 13.13
N TYR A 33 -11.72 6.77 13.48
CA TYR A 33 -12.24 7.86 14.31
C TYR A 33 -13.17 8.72 13.45
N GLN A 34 -14.47 8.42 13.47
CA GLN A 34 -15.45 9.39 12.99
C GLN A 34 -15.37 10.61 13.91
N LYS A 35 -15.41 11.82 13.34
CA LYS A 35 -15.53 13.07 14.12
C LYS A 35 -16.68 12.86 15.12
N ARG A 36 -16.35 12.83 16.42
CA ARG A 36 -17.22 12.53 17.58
C ARG A 36 -18.72 12.63 17.24
N GLN A 37 -19.32 11.55 16.77
CA GLN A 37 -20.74 11.37 17.03
C GLN A 37 -20.79 10.84 18.45
N VAL A 38 -20.99 11.76 19.40
CA VAL A 38 -21.42 11.37 20.74
C VAL A 38 -22.84 10.87 20.52
N ASP A 39 -23.05 9.56 20.54
CA ASP A 39 -24.41 9.06 20.64
C ASP A 39 -25.04 9.58 21.95
N THR A 40 -26.36 9.54 22.05
CA THR A 40 -27.08 10.00 23.25
C THR A 40 -26.67 9.30 24.56
N THR A 41 -25.90 8.20 24.49
CA THR A 41 -25.36 7.47 25.65
C THR A 41 -23.91 7.83 26.00
N GLY A 42 -23.30 8.79 25.31
CA GLY A 42 -21.95 9.26 25.64
C GLY A 42 -20.82 8.32 25.20
N ASN A 43 -21.15 7.23 24.49
CA ASN A 43 -20.15 6.29 24.02
C ASN A 43 -19.60 6.75 22.67
N SER A 44 -18.30 7.05 22.63
CA SER A 44 -17.59 7.19 21.35
C SER A 44 -17.40 5.79 20.76
N SER A 45 -18.36 5.31 19.97
CA SER A 45 -18.12 4.10 19.17
C SER A 45 -17.18 4.46 18.03
N GLY A 46 -15.87 4.26 18.22
CA GLY A 46 -14.95 4.21 17.10
C GLY A 46 -15.30 2.97 16.27
N ASN A 47 -15.61 3.13 14.98
CA ASN A 47 -15.77 1.98 14.10
C ASN A 47 -14.39 1.35 13.92
N SER A 48 -14.25 0.06 14.21
CA SER A 48 -13.03 -0.69 13.93
C SER A 48 -13.29 -1.72 12.83
N THR A 49 -12.28 -1.97 12.00
CA THR A 49 -12.28 -3.11 11.08
C THR A 49 -11.03 -3.94 11.29
N GLN A 50 -11.13 -5.23 11.02
CA GLN A 50 -9.94 -6.07 10.87
C GLN A 50 -9.25 -5.73 9.55
N GLY A 51 -7.93 -5.64 9.59
CA GLY A 51 -7.09 -5.41 8.43
C GLY A 51 -5.82 -6.25 8.52
N VAL A 52 -5.01 -6.18 7.46
CA VAL A 52 -3.69 -6.80 7.41
C VAL A 52 -2.69 -5.73 7.03
N GLN A 53 -1.71 -5.50 7.90
CA GLN A 53 -0.53 -4.72 7.56
C GLN A 53 0.44 -5.64 6.82
N ALA A 54 0.78 -5.29 5.58
CA ALA A 54 1.78 -6.00 4.80
C ALA A 54 3.08 -5.18 4.78
N SER A 55 4.19 -5.81 5.12
CA SER A 55 5.54 -5.27 4.91
C SER A 55 6.27 -6.14 3.89
N SER A 56 7.10 -5.55 3.04
CA SER A 56 7.90 -6.27 2.06
C SER A 56 9.07 -5.45 1.56
N ASP A 57 10.16 -6.12 1.22
CA ASP A 57 11.29 -5.50 0.55
C ASP A 57 11.11 -5.58 -0.96
N ILE A 58 11.23 -4.44 -1.64
CA ILE A 58 11.16 -4.36 -3.10
C ILE A 58 12.55 -4.07 -3.65
N GLN A 59 13.07 -5.00 -4.44
CA GLN A 59 14.32 -4.83 -5.16
C GLN A 59 14.03 -4.45 -6.61
N LEU A 60 14.47 -3.25 -7.01
CA LEU A 60 14.45 -2.80 -8.40
C LEU A 60 15.82 -3.08 -9.05
N VAL A 61 15.80 -3.62 -10.27
CA VAL A 61 17.02 -4.03 -10.99
C VAL A 61 17.41 -3.02 -12.08
N SER A 62 16.49 -2.13 -12.47
CA SER A 62 16.74 -1.15 -13.53
C SER A 62 17.79 -0.12 -13.11
N PRO A 63 18.75 0.26 -13.99
CA PRO A 63 19.69 1.33 -13.72
C PRO A 63 19.01 2.66 -13.36
N ASN A 64 17.85 2.94 -13.94
CA ASN A 64 17.11 4.18 -13.65
C ASN A 64 16.40 4.14 -12.29
N ALA A 65 16.39 2.99 -11.60
CA ALA A 65 15.76 2.88 -10.29
C ALA A 65 16.58 3.56 -9.18
N THR A 66 17.89 3.78 -9.38
CA THR A 66 18.73 4.49 -8.40
C THR A 66 18.40 5.98 -8.29
N GLU A 67 17.70 6.54 -9.29
CA GLU A 67 17.27 7.95 -9.29
C GLU A 67 15.88 8.14 -8.67
N LEU A 68 15.15 7.06 -8.37
CA LEU A 68 13.82 7.16 -7.81
C LEU A 68 13.87 7.60 -6.36
N ASN A 69 13.09 8.63 -6.04
CA ASN A 69 12.76 8.94 -4.67
C ASN A 69 11.48 8.21 -4.22
N GLU A 70 11.22 8.25 -2.90
CA GLU A 70 10.05 7.61 -2.28
C GLU A 70 8.71 8.10 -2.86
N THR A 71 8.62 9.38 -3.22
CA THR A 71 7.38 9.94 -3.79
C THR A 71 7.12 9.38 -5.18
N GLU A 72 8.14 9.28 -6.03
CA GLU A 72 8.04 8.69 -7.36
C GLU A 72 7.70 7.20 -7.29
N PHE A 73 8.35 6.47 -6.38
CA PHE A 73 8.04 5.06 -6.15
C PHE A 73 6.59 4.87 -5.71
N ASN A 74 6.11 5.68 -4.75
CA ASN A 74 4.72 5.65 -4.31
C ASN A 74 3.75 5.97 -5.44
N ASN A 75 4.07 6.96 -6.28
CA ASN A 75 3.24 7.30 -7.44
C ASN A 75 3.17 6.15 -8.44
N ILE A 76 4.27 5.45 -8.71
CA ILE A 76 4.29 4.24 -9.56
C ILE A 76 3.37 3.17 -8.97
N LEU A 77 3.52 2.88 -7.67
CA LEU A 77 2.72 1.87 -6.97
C LEU A 77 1.22 2.19 -7.01
N VAL A 78 0.84 3.41 -6.63
CA VAL A 78 -0.57 3.86 -6.58
C VAL A 78 -1.17 3.91 -7.98
N THR A 79 -0.42 4.40 -8.97
CA THR A 79 -0.88 4.45 -10.37
C THR A 79 -1.22 3.08 -10.88
N GLY A 80 -0.32 2.10 -10.73
CA GLY A 80 -0.60 0.76 -11.22
C GLY A 80 -1.56 -0.04 -10.34
N TYR A 81 -1.65 0.27 -9.04
CA TYR A 81 -2.72 -0.26 -8.19
C TYR A 81 -4.08 0.22 -8.69
N ASN A 82 -4.25 1.50 -9.00
CA ASN A 82 -5.50 2.03 -9.57
C ASN A 82 -5.84 1.42 -10.94
N GLN A 83 -4.83 1.07 -11.74
CA GLN A 83 -5.04 0.35 -13.00
C GLN A 83 -5.41 -1.12 -12.80
N ALA A 84 -4.85 -1.78 -11.78
CA ALA A 84 -5.16 -3.16 -11.45
C ALA A 84 -6.52 -3.30 -10.75
N ASN A 85 -6.96 -2.28 -10.02
CA ASN A 85 -8.07 -2.36 -9.08
C ASN A 85 -9.45 -2.20 -9.73
N SER A 86 -9.70 -2.94 -10.81
CA SER A 86 -11.05 -3.03 -11.38
C SER A 86 -11.94 -4.04 -10.64
N SER A 87 -11.40 -4.85 -9.72
CA SER A 87 -12.19 -5.94 -9.09
C SER A 87 -11.76 -6.39 -7.70
N SER A 88 -10.75 -5.78 -7.05
CA SER A 88 -10.31 -6.25 -5.73
C SER A 88 -10.99 -5.46 -4.60
N GLU A 89 -11.56 -6.15 -3.62
CA GLU A 89 -12.07 -5.54 -2.38
C GLU A 89 -10.93 -5.00 -1.49
N ILE A 90 -9.68 -5.21 -1.88
CA ILE A 90 -8.49 -4.81 -1.13
C ILE A 90 -8.30 -3.32 -1.33
N GLN A 91 -8.46 -2.53 -0.27
CA GLN A 91 -8.13 -1.11 -0.22
C GLN A 91 -6.77 -0.92 0.46
N LEU A 92 -5.88 -0.12 -0.15
CA LEU A 92 -4.60 0.25 0.46
C LEU A 92 -4.80 1.46 1.38
N PHE A 93 -4.26 1.37 2.60
CA PHE A 93 -4.22 2.45 3.59
C PHE A 93 -2.80 2.63 4.11
N ASN A 94 -2.41 3.87 4.41
CA ASN A 94 -1.12 4.23 5.02
C ASN A 94 0.08 3.52 4.36
N VAL A 95 0.15 3.58 3.04
CA VAL A 95 1.29 3.02 2.30
C VAL A 95 2.50 3.88 2.61
N GLU A 96 3.49 3.26 3.24
CA GLU A 96 4.78 3.85 3.58
C GLU A 96 5.88 3.11 2.84
N THR A 97 6.87 3.85 2.36
CA THR A 97 8.02 3.32 1.64
C THR A 97 9.25 4.03 2.12
N ASN A 98 10.28 3.27 2.47
CA ASN A 98 11.58 3.82 2.82
C ASN A 98 12.58 3.31 1.78
N ALA A 99 13.45 4.18 1.28
CA ALA A 99 14.60 3.74 0.50
C ALA A 99 15.73 3.27 1.44
N SER A 100 16.37 2.15 1.10
CA SER A 100 17.55 1.62 1.82
C SER A 100 18.60 1.13 0.84
#